data_AF-A0A8T4SVV5-F1
#
_entry.id   AF-A0A8T4SVV5-F1
#
_cell.length_a   1.000
_cell.length_b   1.000
_cell.length_c   1.000
_cell.angle_alpha   90.00
_cell.angle_beta   90.00
_cell.angle_gamma   90.00
#
_symmetry.space_group_name_H-M   'P 1'
#
loop_
_entity.id
_entity.type
_entity.pdbx_description
1 polymer ?
#
loop_
_entity_poly.entity_id
_entity_poly.type
_entity_poly.pdbx_seq_one_letter_code
_entity_poly.pdbx_strand_id
1 'polypeptide(L)'
;MKTILSICSGNRGRSPFAQYEIEEVLRKHELLDEICSKSQGTIVGVDPRTIPFGAQKRYFDKAVSRCDVFSAVEAQEIEELTDASPLDRRVQLYQRVVDVFVHDEEAFRERYIRDHGIDPQRIKKIQEPLVFDPDVIGIFGMGKGHVEAAYRVYRGHSLVIDTFFHFAIEEEKDVPDAFGGTYGEYEQSIDTVRSLAPLAAERLLRSEIHAT
;
A
#
# COMPACT_ATOMS: atom_id res chain seq x y z
N MET A 1 -0.60 -8.74 22.67
CA MET A 1 -1.31 -7.54 22.21
C MET A 1 -1.81 -7.86 20.82
N LYS A 2 -3.13 -7.87 20.59
CA LYS A 2 -3.70 -8.23 19.28
C LYS A 2 -3.30 -7.20 18.23
N THR A 3 -3.18 -7.60 16.97
CA THR A 3 -2.74 -6.71 15.86
C THR A 3 -3.75 -6.69 14.71
N ILE A 4 -4.11 -5.49 14.25
CA ILE A 4 -4.77 -5.27 12.96
C ILE A 4 -3.70 -4.80 11.97
N LEU A 5 -3.58 -5.49 10.83
CA LEU A 5 -2.52 -5.22 9.85
C LEU A 5 -3.08 -4.65 8.54
N SER A 6 -2.61 -3.46 8.15
CA SER A 6 -2.92 -2.87 6.83
C SER A 6 -1.77 -3.10 5.85
N ILE A 7 -2.05 -3.59 4.64
CA ILE A 7 -0.99 -3.90 3.66
C ILE A 7 -1.19 -3.23 2.31
N CYS A 8 -0.11 -2.68 1.75
CA CYS A 8 -0.03 -2.22 0.36
C CYS A 8 1.26 -2.71 -0.32
N SER A 9 1.64 -2.14 -1.47
CA SER A 9 2.87 -2.53 -2.18
C SER A 9 4.12 -2.13 -1.38
N GLY A 10 4.34 -0.83 -1.21
CA GLY A 10 5.59 -0.28 -0.66
C GLY A 10 5.55 0.15 0.80
N ASN A 11 4.39 0.11 1.48
CA ASN A 11 4.21 0.64 2.84
C ASN A 11 4.55 2.14 2.99
N ARG A 12 4.22 2.97 1.99
CA ARG A 12 4.59 4.40 1.95
C ARG A 12 3.41 5.37 1.84
N GLY A 13 2.50 5.11 0.89
CA GLY A 13 1.26 5.86 0.70
C GLY A 13 0.12 5.27 1.52
N ARG A 14 -0.74 4.45 0.90
CA ARG A 14 -2.03 3.98 1.45
C ARG A 14 -1.99 3.36 2.86
N SER A 15 -1.13 2.36 3.10
CA SER A 15 -1.24 1.55 4.34
C SER A 15 -0.83 2.28 5.63
N PRO A 16 0.18 3.20 5.64
CA PRO A 16 0.38 4.08 6.79
C PRO A 16 -0.85 4.92 7.18
N PHE A 17 -1.60 5.44 6.22
CA PHE A 17 -2.83 6.19 6.53
C PHE A 17 -3.95 5.28 7.04
N ALA A 18 -4.09 4.06 6.51
CA ALA A 18 -5.01 3.08 7.07
C ALA A 18 -4.66 2.75 8.52
N GLN A 19 -3.38 2.55 8.83
CA GLN A 19 -2.93 2.33 10.19
C GLN A 19 -3.37 3.49 11.10
N TYR A 20 -3.07 4.73 10.70
CA TYR A 20 -3.45 5.94 11.44
C TYR A 20 -4.96 6.00 11.74
N GLU A 21 -5.81 5.78 10.74
CA GLU A 21 -7.27 5.84 10.90
C GLU A 21 -7.81 4.70 11.78
N ILE A 22 -7.22 3.51 11.69
CA ILE A 22 -7.57 2.40 12.59
C ILE A 22 -7.15 2.73 14.02
N GLU A 23 -5.98 3.35 14.25
CA GLU A 23 -5.57 3.81 15.58
C GLU A 23 -6.53 4.87 16.16
N GLU A 24 -7.11 5.75 15.34
CA GLU A 24 -8.15 6.67 15.79
C GLU A 24 -9.37 5.93 16.32
N VAL A 25 -9.82 4.89 15.61
CA VAL A 25 -10.95 4.06 16.04
C VAL A 25 -10.60 3.34 17.35
N LEU A 26 -9.44 2.68 17.42
CA LEU A 26 -9.01 1.97 18.63
C LEU A 26 -8.91 2.92 19.84
N ARG A 27 -8.41 4.15 19.66
CA ARG A 27 -8.37 5.16 20.72
C ARG A 27 -9.76 5.56 21.20
N LYS A 28 -10.70 5.77 20.27
CA LYS A 28 -12.08 6.14 20.58
C LYS A 28 -12.79 5.07 21.41
N HIS A 29 -12.43 3.80 21.21
CA HIS A 29 -12.95 2.65 21.97
C HIS A 29 -12.11 2.28 23.19
N GLU A 30 -11.07 3.05 23.53
CA GLU A 30 -10.16 2.78 24.66
C GLU A 30 -9.44 1.41 24.55
N LEU A 31 -9.18 0.93 23.33
CA LEU A 31 -8.61 -0.41 23.06
C LEU A 31 -7.10 -0.41 22.75
N LEU A 32 -6.41 0.73 22.85
CA LEU A 32 -4.98 0.83 22.47
C LEU A 32 -4.04 -0.02 23.36
N ASP A 33 -4.46 -0.38 24.57
CA ASP A 33 -3.70 -1.24 25.47
C ASP A 33 -3.85 -2.74 25.13
N GLU A 34 -4.85 -3.09 24.33
CA GLU A 34 -5.19 -4.48 23.98
C GLU A 34 -4.90 -4.80 22.51
N ILE A 35 -5.16 -3.83 21.64
CA ILE A 35 -5.10 -3.94 20.19
C ILE A 35 -4.23 -2.81 19.64
N CYS A 36 -3.28 -3.15 18.78
CA CYS A 36 -2.53 -2.18 18.01
C CYS A 36 -2.83 -2.29 16.51
N SER A 37 -2.55 -1.22 15.79
CA SER A 37 -2.59 -1.19 14.33
C SER A 37 -1.17 -1.16 13.80
N LYS A 38 -0.88 -1.97 12.79
CA LYS A 38 0.39 -1.97 12.06
C LYS A 38 0.14 -1.82 10.58
N SER A 39 1.16 -1.43 9.83
CA SER A 39 1.14 -1.47 8.38
C SER A 39 2.41 -2.07 7.78
N GLN A 40 2.28 -2.84 6.70
CA GLN A 40 3.40 -3.50 6.02
C GLN A 40 3.26 -3.44 4.50
N GLY A 41 4.33 -3.81 3.78
CA GLY A 41 4.43 -3.74 2.33
C GLY A 41 4.79 -5.09 1.73
N THR A 42 4.09 -5.47 0.67
CA THR A 42 4.26 -6.77 -0.01
C THR A 42 5.50 -6.85 -0.91
N ILE A 43 6.09 -5.70 -1.28
CA ILE A 43 7.27 -5.64 -2.16
C ILE A 43 8.42 -4.79 -1.57
N VAL A 44 8.42 -4.55 -0.26
CA VAL A 44 9.49 -3.80 0.41
C VAL A 44 10.78 -4.63 0.41
N GLY A 45 11.87 -4.03 -0.08
CA GLY A 45 13.19 -4.69 -0.14
C GLY A 45 13.33 -5.77 -1.21
N VAL A 46 12.38 -5.87 -2.15
CA VAL A 46 12.46 -6.80 -3.29
C VAL A 46 13.54 -6.33 -4.28
N ASP A 47 14.45 -7.23 -4.65
CA ASP A 47 15.44 -6.96 -5.70
C ASP A 47 14.72 -6.74 -7.04
N PRO A 48 14.88 -5.57 -7.70
CA PRO A 48 14.31 -5.29 -9.02
C PRO A 48 14.56 -6.37 -10.07
N ARG A 49 15.67 -7.11 -9.98
CA ARG A 49 16.00 -8.23 -10.89
C ARG A 49 15.02 -9.38 -10.82
N THR A 50 14.30 -9.51 -9.70
CA THR A 50 13.32 -10.59 -9.48
C THR A 50 11.89 -10.19 -9.88
N ILE A 51 11.68 -8.90 -10.18
CA ILE A 51 10.37 -8.38 -10.60
C ILE A 51 10.11 -8.81 -12.04
N PRO A 52 9.00 -9.51 -12.35
CA PRO A 52 8.66 -9.89 -13.72
C PRO A 52 8.56 -8.67 -14.64
N PHE A 53 9.00 -8.81 -15.89
CA PHE A 53 8.99 -7.70 -16.85
C PHE A 53 7.60 -7.07 -17.03
N GLY A 54 6.55 -7.88 -17.08
CA GLY A 54 5.18 -7.37 -17.18
C GLY A 54 4.79 -6.45 -16.02
N ALA A 55 5.34 -6.66 -14.82
CA ALA A 55 5.16 -5.76 -13.70
C ALA A 55 6.01 -4.49 -13.86
N GLN A 56 7.28 -4.61 -14.27
CA GLN A 56 8.13 -3.45 -14.58
C GLN A 56 7.52 -2.55 -15.68
N LYS A 57 6.98 -3.16 -16.74
CA LYS A 57 6.37 -2.46 -17.88
C LYS A 57 5.24 -1.53 -17.48
N ARG A 58 4.43 -1.91 -16.48
CA ARG A 58 3.37 -1.02 -15.94
C ARG A 58 3.92 0.29 -15.39
N TYR A 59 5.09 0.27 -14.75
CA TYR A 59 5.74 1.48 -14.24
C TYR A 59 6.38 2.28 -15.38
N PHE A 60 6.97 1.59 -16.35
CA PHE A 60 7.46 2.23 -17.57
C PHE A 60 6.37 2.97 -18.33
N ASP A 61 5.22 2.34 -18.55
CA ASP A 61 4.09 2.95 -19.27
C ASP A 61 3.59 4.21 -18.56
N LYS A 62 3.47 4.15 -17.22
CA LYS A 62 3.14 5.32 -16.40
C LYS A 62 4.18 6.43 -16.57
N ALA A 63 5.47 6.10 -16.47
CA ALA A 63 6.56 7.06 -16.55
C ALA A 63 6.66 7.72 -17.94
N VAL A 64 6.46 6.96 -19.01
CA VAL A 64 6.37 7.48 -20.38
C VAL A 64 5.17 8.42 -20.53
N SER A 65 4.01 8.05 -20.00
CA SER A 65 2.79 8.88 -20.10
C SER A 65 2.90 10.24 -19.41
N ARG A 66 3.78 10.37 -18.41
CA ARG A 66 4.01 11.63 -17.69
C ARG A 66 4.94 12.60 -18.42
N CYS A 67 5.72 12.13 -19.38
CA CYS A 67 6.67 12.95 -20.16
C CYS A 67 7.74 13.72 -19.34
N ASP A 68 7.90 13.43 -18.05
CA ASP A 68 8.85 14.11 -17.15
C ASP A 68 9.93 13.17 -16.57
N VAL A 69 9.75 11.85 -16.70
CA VAL A 69 10.72 10.85 -16.23
C VAL A 69 11.81 10.57 -17.27
N PHE A 70 11.43 10.51 -18.54
CA PHE A 70 12.26 10.08 -19.66
C PHE A 70 12.33 11.12 -20.77
N SER A 71 13.47 11.20 -21.44
CA SER A 71 13.58 11.91 -22.72
C SER A 71 12.78 11.18 -23.82
N ALA A 72 12.47 11.86 -24.93
CA ALA A 72 11.77 11.24 -26.05
C ALA A 72 12.50 10.01 -26.62
N VAL A 73 13.84 10.02 -26.64
CA VAL A 73 14.66 8.88 -27.10
C VAL A 73 14.54 7.70 -26.14
N GLU A 74 14.58 7.95 -24.83
CA GLU A 74 14.42 6.90 -23.81
C GLU A 74 12.98 6.35 -23.78
N ALA A 75 11.98 7.19 -24.03
CA ALA A 75 10.59 6.75 -24.14
C ALA A 75 10.43 5.75 -25.29
N GLN A 76 11.03 6.04 -26.45
CA GLN A 76 11.05 5.09 -27.58
C GLN A 76 11.79 3.79 -27.22
N GLU A 77 12.95 3.88 -26.57
CA GLU A 77 13.69 2.70 -26.08
C GLU A 77 12.80 1.81 -25.19
N ILE A 78 12.03 2.42 -24.30
CA ILE A 78 11.13 1.73 -23.36
C ILE A 78 9.96 1.04 -24.08
N GLU A 79 9.44 1.64 -25.14
CA GLU A 79 8.40 1.02 -25.97
C GLU A 79 8.92 -0.23 -26.67
N GLU A 80 10.20 -0.25 -27.03
CA GLU A 80 10.88 -1.37 -27.70
C GLU A 80 11.38 -2.45 -26.72
N LEU A 81 11.33 -2.21 -25.39
CA LEU A 81 11.75 -3.21 -24.40
C LEU A 81 10.84 -4.45 -24.42
N THR A 82 11.49 -5.62 -24.34
CA THR A 82 10.82 -6.92 -24.23
C THR A 82 11.41 -7.72 -23.07
N ASP A 83 10.88 -8.92 -22.84
CA ASP A 83 11.45 -9.80 -21.82
C ASP A 83 12.86 -10.31 -22.18
N ALA A 84 13.22 -10.27 -23.46
CA ALA A 84 14.55 -10.62 -23.96
C ALA A 84 15.57 -9.47 -23.87
N SER A 85 15.13 -8.25 -23.53
CA SER A 85 16.02 -7.10 -23.40
C SER A 85 17.02 -7.29 -22.25
N PRO A 86 18.24 -6.71 -22.34
CA PRO A 86 19.28 -6.87 -21.32
C PRO A 86 18.77 -6.53 -19.91
N LEU A 87 18.89 -7.49 -18.98
CA LEU A 87 18.35 -7.37 -17.62
C LEU A 87 18.87 -6.13 -16.89
N ASP A 88 20.18 -5.88 -16.97
CA ASP A 88 20.80 -4.74 -16.28
C ASP A 88 20.24 -3.40 -16.76
N ARG A 89 19.98 -3.26 -18.07
CA ARG A 89 19.38 -2.05 -18.62
C ARG A 89 17.92 -1.88 -18.15
N ARG A 90 17.13 -2.95 -18.16
CA ARG A 90 15.75 -2.93 -17.64
C ARG A 90 15.71 -2.52 -16.16
N VAL A 91 16.59 -3.11 -15.36
CA VAL A 91 16.69 -2.80 -13.91
C VAL A 91 17.13 -1.35 -13.68
N GLN A 92 18.10 -0.84 -14.45
CA GLN A 92 18.54 0.55 -14.36
C GLN A 92 17.40 1.52 -14.67
N LEU A 93 16.66 1.30 -15.76
CA LEU A 93 15.51 2.12 -16.13
C LEU A 93 14.40 2.03 -15.07
N TYR A 94 14.12 0.83 -14.57
CA TYR A 94 13.10 0.60 -13.55
C TYR A 94 13.42 1.33 -12.26
N GLN A 95 14.67 1.25 -11.79
CA GLN A 95 15.10 1.92 -10.57
C GLN A 95 14.93 3.44 -10.70
N ARG A 96 15.30 4.03 -11.85
CA ARG A 96 15.08 5.46 -12.10
C ARG A 96 13.61 5.86 -12.03
N VAL A 97 12.70 5.05 -12.58
CA VAL A 97 11.25 5.30 -12.46
C VAL A 97 10.81 5.27 -11.01
N VAL A 98 11.21 4.22 -10.28
CA VAL A 98 10.85 4.05 -8.87
C VAL A 98 11.37 5.22 -8.05
N ASP A 99 12.60 5.67 -8.25
CA ASP A 99 13.21 6.78 -7.52
C ASP A 99 12.42 8.09 -7.71
N VAL A 100 12.02 8.40 -8.95
CA VAL A 100 11.18 9.58 -9.25
C VAL A 100 9.81 9.45 -8.57
N PHE A 101 9.15 8.31 -8.73
CA PHE A 101 7.82 8.10 -8.14
C PHE A 101 7.83 8.10 -6.61
N VAL A 102 8.90 7.58 -6.01
CA VAL A 102 9.17 7.62 -4.57
C VAL A 102 9.30 9.05 -4.08
N HIS A 103 10.08 9.87 -4.79
CA HIS A 103 10.27 11.28 -4.45
C HIS A 103 8.96 12.06 -4.52
N ASP A 104 8.18 11.87 -5.58
CA ASP A 104 6.87 12.51 -5.72
C ASP A 104 5.89 12.08 -4.63
N GLU A 105 5.81 10.78 -4.33
CA GLU A 105 4.93 10.26 -3.29
C GLU A 105 5.29 10.83 -1.90
N GLU A 106 6.58 11.05 -1.61
CA GLU A 106 7.01 11.73 -0.39
C GLU A 106 6.50 13.17 -0.33
N ALA A 107 6.71 13.93 -1.40
CA ALA A 107 6.25 15.32 -1.50
C ALA A 107 4.71 15.41 -1.39
N PHE A 108 3.99 14.49 -2.05
CA PHE A 108 2.53 14.41 -1.99
C PHE A 108 2.05 14.05 -0.59
N ARG A 109 2.70 13.09 0.08
CA ARG A 109 2.38 12.71 1.46
C ARG A 109 2.57 13.88 2.42
N GLU A 110 3.71 14.56 2.35
CA GLU A 110 4.00 15.72 3.21
C GLU A 110 2.98 16.84 2.99
N ARG A 111 2.64 17.11 1.74
CA ARG A 111 1.58 18.05 1.38
C ARG A 111 0.24 17.64 1.99
N TYR A 112 -0.20 16.40 1.78
CA TYR A 112 -1.49 15.90 2.28
C TYR A 112 -1.56 15.97 3.82
N ILE A 113 -0.51 15.54 4.52
CA ILE A 113 -0.44 15.62 5.99
C ILE A 113 -0.65 17.07 6.48
N ARG A 114 0.04 18.02 5.86
CA ARG A 114 -0.09 19.45 6.19
C ARG A 114 -1.50 19.96 5.88
N ASP A 115 -2.00 19.69 4.67
CA ASP A 115 -3.26 20.23 4.17
C ASP A 115 -4.47 19.69 4.98
N HIS A 116 -4.35 18.50 5.59
CA HIS A 116 -5.37 17.89 6.44
C HIS A 116 -5.11 17.97 7.96
N GLY A 117 -4.06 18.67 8.40
CA GLY A 117 -3.76 18.85 9.83
C GLY A 117 -3.44 17.54 10.57
N ILE A 118 -2.87 16.56 9.88
CA ILE A 118 -2.46 15.28 10.47
C ILE A 118 -1.12 15.46 11.19
N ASP A 119 -0.94 14.85 12.36
CA ASP A 119 0.35 14.84 13.03
C ASP A 119 1.36 14.00 12.23
N PRO A 120 2.44 14.60 11.68
CA PRO A 120 3.44 13.88 10.88
C PRO A 120 4.19 12.80 11.67
N GLN A 121 4.21 12.85 13.00
CA GLN A 121 4.85 11.81 13.83
C GLN A 121 4.02 10.52 13.89
N ARG A 122 2.73 10.60 13.54
CA ARG A 122 1.80 9.48 13.59
C ARG A 122 1.66 8.73 12.26
N ILE A 123 2.23 9.28 11.19
CA ILE A 123 2.31 8.59 9.91
C ILE A 123 3.66 7.88 9.82
N LYS A 124 3.60 6.56 9.69
CA LYS A 124 4.80 5.71 9.55
C LYS A 124 5.62 6.13 8.33
N LYS A 125 6.92 6.37 8.55
CA LYS A 125 7.90 6.70 7.50
C LYS A 125 8.74 5.51 7.06
N ILE A 126 8.93 4.54 7.94
CA ILE A 126 9.76 3.36 7.69
C ILE A 126 8.94 2.33 6.92
N GLN A 127 9.49 1.86 5.82
CA GLN A 127 8.92 0.75 5.07
C GLN A 127 9.22 -0.56 5.79
N GLU A 128 8.20 -1.34 6.09
CA GLU A 128 8.38 -2.69 6.64
C GLU A 128 7.84 -3.74 5.68
N PRO A 129 8.60 -4.82 5.42
CA PRO A 129 8.11 -5.93 4.62
C PRO A 129 6.99 -6.67 5.33
N LEU A 130 6.12 -7.30 4.54
CA LEU A 130 5.12 -8.23 5.05
C LEU A 130 5.83 -9.42 5.69
N VAL A 131 5.66 -9.56 7.01
CA VAL A 131 6.19 -10.67 7.79
C VAL A 131 5.07 -11.30 8.61
N PHE A 132 5.22 -12.57 8.93
CA PHE A 132 4.29 -13.28 9.78
C PHE A 132 4.34 -12.73 11.21
N ASP A 133 3.17 -12.45 11.78
CA ASP A 133 3.01 -12.02 13.16
C ASP A 133 1.85 -12.83 13.80
N PRO A 134 2.12 -13.69 14.80
CA PRO A 134 1.11 -14.57 15.38
C PRO A 134 0.00 -13.84 16.14
N ASP A 135 0.19 -12.55 16.47
CA ASP A 135 -0.78 -11.75 17.18
C ASP A 135 -1.81 -11.07 16.24
N VAL A 136 -1.69 -11.27 14.92
CA VAL A 136 -2.58 -10.67 13.93
C VAL A 136 -3.96 -11.32 13.96
N ILE A 137 -4.99 -10.50 14.16
CA ILE A 137 -6.40 -10.92 14.17
C ILE A 137 -7.14 -10.54 12.88
N GLY A 138 -6.62 -9.58 12.12
CA GLY A 138 -7.19 -9.15 10.85
C GLY A 138 -6.15 -8.47 9.95
N ILE A 139 -6.24 -8.75 8.65
CA ILE A 139 -5.37 -8.19 7.60
C ILE A 139 -6.25 -7.56 6.53
N PHE A 140 -6.01 -6.28 6.26
CA PHE A 140 -6.72 -5.51 5.24
C PHE A 140 -5.77 -5.08 4.12
N GLY A 141 -5.98 -5.66 2.95
CA GLY A 141 -5.26 -5.33 1.73
C GLY A 141 -5.87 -4.16 0.96
N MET A 142 -5.02 -3.34 0.34
CA MET A 142 -5.47 -2.30 -0.59
C MET A 142 -6.03 -2.86 -1.92
N GLY A 143 -5.85 -4.15 -2.16
CA GLY A 143 -6.37 -4.81 -3.36
C GLY A 143 -6.09 -6.31 -3.37
N LYS A 144 -6.67 -7.03 -4.34
CA LYS A 144 -6.68 -8.51 -4.38
C LYS A 144 -5.27 -9.13 -4.33
N GLY A 145 -4.30 -8.56 -5.06
CA GLY A 145 -2.91 -9.05 -5.04
C GLY A 145 -2.22 -8.95 -3.67
N HIS A 146 -2.62 -7.98 -2.83
CA HIS A 146 -2.11 -7.87 -1.47
C HIS A 146 -2.70 -8.96 -0.55
N VAL A 147 -4.00 -9.21 -0.70
CA VAL A 147 -4.71 -10.28 0.02
C VAL A 147 -4.10 -11.64 -0.33
N GLU A 148 -3.82 -11.90 -1.59
CA GLU A 148 -3.10 -13.12 -2.02
C GLU A 148 -1.70 -13.23 -1.37
N ALA A 149 -0.97 -12.12 -1.27
CA ALA A 149 0.33 -12.11 -0.59
C ALA A 149 0.19 -12.44 0.90
N ALA A 150 -0.83 -11.89 1.58
CA ALA A 150 -1.14 -12.22 2.97
C ALA A 150 -1.50 -13.70 3.14
N TYR A 151 -2.34 -14.27 2.28
CA TYR A 151 -2.69 -15.69 2.34
C TYR A 151 -1.48 -16.62 2.23
N ARG A 152 -0.45 -16.23 1.47
CA ARG A 152 0.80 -17.00 1.38
C ARG A 152 1.58 -16.99 2.70
N VAL A 153 1.60 -15.86 3.40
CA VAL A 153 2.34 -15.67 4.67
C VAL A 153 1.59 -16.26 5.86
N TYR A 154 0.27 -16.13 5.89
CA TYR A 154 -0.60 -16.51 7.01
C TYR A 154 -1.37 -17.82 6.76
N ARG A 155 -0.86 -18.68 5.88
CA ARG A 155 -1.52 -19.92 5.49
C ARG A 155 -1.80 -20.80 6.72
N GLY A 156 -3.05 -21.19 6.90
CA GLY A 156 -3.47 -22.09 7.99
C GLY A 156 -3.84 -21.39 9.30
N HIS A 157 -3.83 -20.06 9.32
CA HIS A 157 -4.30 -19.27 10.47
C HIS A 157 -5.77 -18.86 10.30
N SER A 158 -6.53 -18.93 11.39
CA SER A 158 -7.94 -18.51 11.42
C SER A 158 -8.00 -17.01 11.75
N LEU A 159 -7.89 -16.17 10.74
CA LEU A 159 -8.00 -14.71 10.85
C LEU A 159 -8.68 -14.12 9.62
N VAL A 160 -9.15 -12.89 9.73
CA VAL A 160 -9.79 -12.18 8.61
C VAL A 160 -8.72 -11.67 7.64
N ILE A 161 -8.71 -12.13 6.39
CA ILE A 161 -7.85 -11.59 5.33
C ILE A 161 -8.72 -11.15 4.16
N ASP A 162 -8.78 -9.84 3.93
CA ASP A 162 -9.71 -9.27 2.95
C ASP A 162 -9.23 -7.92 2.39
N THR A 163 -9.89 -7.40 1.35
CA THR A 163 -9.67 -6.03 0.90
C THR A 163 -10.45 -5.04 1.76
N PHE A 164 -9.97 -3.79 1.84
CA PHE A 164 -10.70 -2.74 2.55
C PHE A 164 -12.13 -2.54 2.04
N PHE A 165 -12.32 -2.50 0.71
CA PHE A 165 -13.65 -2.33 0.12
C PHE A 165 -14.60 -3.47 0.46
N HIS A 166 -14.15 -4.72 0.27
CA HIS A 166 -15.02 -5.87 0.49
C HIS A 166 -15.37 -6.02 1.97
N PHE A 167 -14.39 -5.87 2.86
CA PHE A 167 -14.67 -5.98 4.29
C PHE A 167 -15.50 -4.80 4.83
N ALA A 168 -15.17 -3.56 4.46
CA ALA A 168 -15.85 -2.39 4.98
C ALA A 168 -17.28 -2.25 4.47
N ILE A 169 -17.50 -2.46 3.16
CA ILE A 169 -18.77 -2.12 2.50
C ILE A 169 -19.25 -3.17 1.49
N GLU A 170 -18.67 -4.37 1.48
CA GLU A 170 -19.10 -5.51 0.62
C GLU A 170 -18.99 -5.23 -0.88
N GLU A 171 -18.08 -4.35 -1.29
CA GLU A 171 -17.80 -4.08 -2.70
C GLU A 171 -16.55 -4.81 -3.19
N GLU A 172 -16.62 -5.44 -4.37
CA GLU A 172 -15.46 -6.02 -5.05
C GLU A 172 -14.63 -4.96 -5.80
N LYS A 173 -13.97 -4.09 -5.03
CA LYS A 173 -13.08 -3.05 -5.58
C LYS A 173 -11.73 -3.04 -4.85
N ASP A 174 -10.74 -2.44 -5.51
CA ASP A 174 -9.43 -2.15 -4.95
C ASP A 174 -9.34 -0.66 -4.61
N VAL A 175 -8.54 -0.31 -3.59
CA VAL A 175 -8.16 1.07 -3.32
C VAL A 175 -7.23 1.54 -4.44
N PRO A 176 -7.54 2.65 -5.15
CA PRO A 176 -6.74 3.13 -6.28
C PRO A 176 -5.25 3.22 -5.95
N ASP A 177 -4.39 2.76 -6.85
CA ASP A 177 -2.94 2.87 -6.68
C ASP A 177 -2.39 4.14 -7.32
N ALA A 178 -2.11 5.14 -6.48
CA ALA A 178 -1.60 6.43 -6.91
C ALA A 178 -0.08 6.47 -7.16
N PHE A 179 0.65 5.38 -6.97
CA PHE A 179 2.10 5.39 -7.18
C PHE A 179 2.44 5.66 -8.65
N GLY A 180 3.26 6.71 -8.87
CA GLY A 180 3.56 7.25 -10.19
C GLY A 180 2.46 8.09 -10.82
N GLY A 181 1.38 8.39 -10.10
CA GLY A 181 0.31 9.29 -10.53
C GLY A 181 0.57 10.74 -10.15
N THR A 182 -0.48 11.55 -10.26
CA THR A 182 -0.56 12.95 -9.88
C THR A 182 -0.90 13.12 -8.40
N TYR A 183 -0.74 14.34 -7.88
CA TYR A 183 -1.19 14.66 -6.51
C TYR A 183 -2.70 14.42 -6.32
N GLY A 184 -3.53 14.69 -7.32
CA GLY A 184 -4.98 14.46 -7.21
C GLY A 184 -5.34 12.98 -7.11
N GLU A 185 -4.64 12.11 -7.85
CA GLU A 185 -4.80 10.65 -7.71
C GLU A 185 -4.30 10.16 -6.34
N TYR A 186 -3.22 10.74 -5.83
CA TYR A 186 -2.73 10.47 -4.48
C TYR A 186 -3.77 10.85 -3.42
N GLU A 187 -4.30 12.07 -3.48
CA GLU A 187 -5.34 12.59 -2.58
C GLU A 187 -6.57 11.68 -2.61
N GLN A 188 -7.09 11.36 -3.79
CA GLN A 188 -8.22 10.45 -3.95
C GLN A 188 -7.96 9.06 -3.33
N SER A 189 -6.75 8.51 -3.52
CA SER A 189 -6.37 7.22 -2.95
C SER A 189 -6.37 7.27 -1.42
N ILE A 190 -5.80 8.32 -0.82
CA ILE A 190 -5.76 8.47 0.64
C ILE A 190 -7.15 8.75 1.20
N ASP A 191 -7.96 9.60 0.58
CA ASP A 191 -9.35 9.85 1.01
C ASP A 191 -10.20 8.57 0.98
N THR A 192 -9.99 7.73 -0.04
CA THR A 192 -10.63 6.40 -0.11
C THR A 192 -10.22 5.56 1.09
N VAL A 193 -8.93 5.49 1.43
CA VAL A 193 -8.46 4.78 2.62
C VAL A 193 -9.10 5.33 3.89
N ARG A 194 -9.14 6.65 4.05
CA ARG A 194 -9.65 7.29 5.26
C ARG A 194 -11.14 7.11 5.47
N SER A 195 -11.91 6.94 4.39
CA SER A 195 -13.32 6.60 4.48
C SER A 195 -13.58 5.12 4.80
N LEU A 196 -12.74 4.20 4.29
CA LEU A 196 -12.94 2.76 4.45
C LEU A 196 -12.31 2.19 5.72
N ALA A 197 -11.13 2.67 6.12
CA ALA A 197 -10.36 2.07 7.21
C ALA A 197 -11.10 2.10 8.56
N PRO A 198 -11.77 3.20 8.95
CA PRO A 198 -12.58 3.21 10.17
C PRO A 198 -13.73 2.19 10.13
N LEU A 199 -14.40 2.05 8.99
CA LEU A 199 -15.52 1.12 8.81
C LEU A 199 -15.06 -0.34 8.93
N ALA A 200 -13.92 -0.66 8.32
CA ALA A 200 -13.30 -1.99 8.44
C ALA A 200 -12.93 -2.30 9.89
N ALA A 201 -12.30 -1.36 10.62
CA ALA A 201 -11.97 -1.55 12.04
C ALA A 201 -13.22 -1.79 12.89
N GLU A 202 -14.24 -0.93 12.77
CA GLU A 202 -15.50 -1.05 13.50
C GLU A 202 -16.18 -2.41 13.25
N ARG A 203 -16.18 -2.88 12.01
CA ARG A 203 -16.75 -4.19 11.65
C ARG A 203 -15.99 -5.34 12.29
N LEU A 204 -14.65 -5.30 12.28
CA LEU A 204 -13.80 -6.34 12.89
C LEU A 204 -13.99 -6.40 14.41
N LEU A 205 -14.04 -5.24 15.08
CA LEU A 205 -14.25 -5.18 16.53
C LEU A 205 -15.59 -5.80 16.93
N ARG A 206 -16.66 -5.58 16.15
CA ARG A 206 -17.97 -6.21 16.41
C ARG A 206 -17.92 -7.73 16.26
N SER A 207 -17.20 -8.26 15.27
CA SER A 207 -17.07 -9.72 15.10
C SER A 207 -16.29 -10.38 16.23
N GLU A 208 -15.26 -9.69 16.77
CA GLU A 208 -14.46 -10.20 17.88
C GLU A 208 -15.26 -10.23 19.19
N ILE A 209 -16.05 -9.19 19.47
CA ILE A 209 -16.88 -9.11 20.69
C ILE A 209 -17.91 -10.25 20.74
N HIS A 210 -18.42 -10.69 19.59
CA HIS A 210 -19.40 -11.79 19.53
C HIS A 210 -18.76 -13.19 19.57
N ALA A 211 -17.44 -13.30 19.44
CA ALA A 211 -16.73 -14.58 19.47
C ALA A 211 -16.29 -15.00 20.89
N THR A 212 -16.35 -14.09 21.87
CA THR A 212 -16.01 -14.31 23.29
C THR A 212 -17.24 -14.50 24.16
#